data_AF-A0A7V6FZZ1-F1
#
_entry.id   AF-A0A7V6FZZ1-F1
#
_cell.length_a   1.000
_cell.length_b   1.000
_cell.length_c   1.000
_cell.angle_alpha   90.00
_cell.angle_beta   90.00
_cell.angle_gamma   90.00
#
_symmetry.space_group_name_H-M   'P 1'
#
loop_
_entity.id
_entity.type
_entity.pdbx_description
1 polymer ?
#
loop_
_entity_poly.entity_id
_entity_poly.type
_entity_poly.pdbx_seq_one_letter_code
_entity_poly.pdbx_strand_id
1 'polypeptide(L)'
;MSLGILLLSIVTILVLFGFAHTVLDRMRLNDKTAILFLIAIIIGTFLPNIPLGKKLSINIGGAIIPIILVIYLMVKADTGKEKIRAIIASIISAGIIFFISTYFTGEEYSTIFSDPFLIYGIVGGLVAYIIGRSRRSAFIAGIMGIVLADIAQVILNIVNNTPGVIKIGGAGVIDAVVISGIIAVLLAEFIGEAREKMQGGTSKKHMRFENSEFVSSLGNDKKENKIDKNKEEDDNDV
;
A
#
# COMPACT_ATOMS: atom_id res chain seq x y z
N MET A 1 -21.61 0.67 12.72
CA MET A 1 -20.37 1.48 12.68
C MET A 1 -19.70 1.21 11.35
N SER A 2 -19.10 2.21 10.69
CA SER A 2 -18.37 1.97 9.44
C SER A 2 -17.14 1.09 9.73
N LEU A 3 -16.93 0.06 8.92
CA LEU A 3 -15.83 -0.89 9.12
C LEU A 3 -14.48 -0.20 8.91
N GLY A 4 -14.43 0.78 8.01
CA GLY A 4 -13.25 1.61 7.78
C GLY A 4 -12.85 2.39 9.02
N ILE A 5 -13.78 3.04 9.71
CA ILE A 5 -13.47 3.79 10.95
C ILE A 5 -12.96 2.85 12.05
N LEU A 6 -13.56 1.66 12.19
CA LEU A 6 -13.09 0.66 13.14
C LEU A 6 -11.65 0.23 12.82
N LEU A 7 -11.40 -0.12 11.55
CA LEU A 7 -10.08 -0.54 11.09
C LEU A 7 -9.04 0.58 11.26
N LEU A 8 -9.40 1.81 10.93
CA LEU A 8 -8.55 2.99 11.08
C LEU A 8 -8.21 3.25 12.54
N SER A 9 -9.18 3.06 13.45
CA SER A 9 -8.97 3.17 14.90
C SER A 9 -7.97 2.12 15.39
N ILE A 10 -8.12 0.86 14.96
CA ILE A 10 -7.18 -0.22 15.28
C ILE A 10 -5.78 0.11 14.76
N VAL A 11 -5.66 0.53 13.50
CA VAL A 11 -4.37 0.92 12.91
C VAL A 11 -3.76 2.11 13.65
N THR A 12 -4.55 3.10 14.04
CA THR A 12 -4.07 4.24 14.84
C THR A 12 -3.47 3.77 16.15
N ILE A 13 -4.14 2.85 16.86
CA ILE A 13 -3.64 2.26 18.09
C ILE A 13 -2.33 1.49 17.84
N LEU A 14 -2.25 0.68 16.78
CA LEU A 14 -1.03 -0.06 16.44
C LEU A 14 0.16 0.86 16.14
N VAL A 15 -0.07 1.97 15.43
CA VAL A 15 0.97 2.98 15.15
C VAL A 15 1.41 3.68 16.44
N LEU A 16 0.48 4.03 17.33
CA LEU A 16 0.80 4.65 18.62
C LEU A 16 1.69 3.75 19.50
N PHE A 17 1.46 2.44 19.47
CA PHE A 17 2.30 1.46 20.17
C PHE A 17 3.59 1.08 19.42
N GLY A 18 3.84 1.65 18.23
CA GLY A 18 5.05 1.41 17.46
C GLY A 18 5.09 0.08 16.71
N PHE A 19 3.98 -0.67 16.63
CA PHE A 19 3.93 -1.95 15.89
C PHE A 19 4.08 -1.78 14.37
N ALA A 20 3.79 -0.58 13.85
CA ALA A 20 3.81 -0.29 12.42
C ALA A 20 5.12 0.38 11.94
N HIS A 21 6.10 0.65 12.81
CA HIS A 21 7.28 1.46 12.48
C HIS A 21 8.02 0.94 11.23
N THR A 22 8.28 -0.38 11.14
CA THR A 22 8.95 -1.00 9.98
C THR A 22 8.22 -0.76 8.67
N VAL A 23 6.88 -0.86 8.71
CA VAL A 23 6.03 -0.68 7.53
C VAL A 23 6.03 0.79 7.11
N LEU A 24 5.87 1.69 8.09
CA LEU A 24 5.85 3.14 7.89
C LEU A 24 7.20 3.67 7.38
N ASP A 25 8.32 3.17 7.90
CA ASP A 25 9.67 3.51 7.46
C ASP A 25 9.90 3.12 6.00
N ARG A 26 9.47 1.91 5.60
CA ARG A 26 9.53 1.47 4.18
C ARG A 26 8.65 2.34 3.27
N MET A 27 7.62 2.99 3.81
CA MET A 27 6.81 3.98 3.10
C MET A 27 7.37 5.40 3.15
N ARG A 28 8.48 5.64 3.87
CA ARG A 28 9.01 6.98 4.22
C ARG A 28 8.00 7.85 4.96
N LEU A 29 7.08 7.24 5.71
CA LEU A 29 6.11 7.92 6.53
C LEU A 29 6.58 7.88 7.98
N ASN A 30 6.73 9.04 8.62
CA ASN A 30 7.07 9.11 10.04
C ASN A 30 5.82 8.78 10.87
N ASP A 31 5.97 8.07 11.98
CA ASP A 31 4.89 7.69 12.92
C ASP A 31 4.01 8.88 13.29
N LYS A 32 4.61 10.03 13.63
CA LYS A 32 3.85 11.25 13.97
C LYS A 32 2.98 11.73 12.80
N THR A 33 3.52 11.67 11.59
CA THR A 33 2.81 12.05 10.37
C THR A 33 1.72 11.03 10.04
N ALA A 34 1.98 9.73 10.24
CA ALA A 34 0.98 8.68 10.09
C ALA A 34 -0.20 8.90 11.04
N ILE A 35 0.06 9.09 12.35
CA ILE A 35 -0.96 9.36 13.36
C ILE A 35 -1.76 10.61 13.00
N LEU A 36 -1.09 11.69 12.57
CA LEU A 36 -1.77 12.92 12.14
C LEU A 36 -2.77 12.63 11.01
N PHE A 37 -2.36 11.91 9.97
CA PHE A 37 -3.25 11.57 8.85
C PHE A 37 -4.39 10.64 9.28
N LEU A 38 -4.11 9.63 10.10
CA LEU A 38 -5.13 8.69 10.58
C LEU A 38 -6.21 9.42 11.40
N ILE A 39 -5.80 10.25 12.36
CA ILE A 39 -6.72 11.09 13.16
C ILE A 39 -7.48 12.06 12.25
N ALA A 40 -6.79 12.71 11.30
CA ALA A 40 -7.41 13.64 10.38
C ALA A 40 -8.48 12.96 9.51
N ILE A 41 -8.24 11.73 9.03
CA ILE A 41 -9.25 10.95 8.29
C ILE A 41 -10.46 10.66 9.18
N ILE A 42 -10.26 10.20 10.43
CA ILE A 42 -11.36 9.93 11.38
C ILE A 42 -12.20 11.20 11.58
N ILE A 43 -11.57 12.30 11.99
CA ILE A 43 -12.25 13.58 12.27
C ILE A 43 -12.92 14.12 11.00
N GLY A 44 -12.21 14.09 9.87
CA GLY A 44 -12.68 14.57 8.58
C GLY A 44 -13.90 13.82 8.05
N THR A 45 -14.15 12.61 8.53
CA THR A 45 -15.35 11.84 8.18
C THR A 45 -16.62 12.46 8.75
N PHE A 46 -16.52 13.04 9.96
CA PHE A 46 -17.63 13.68 10.66
C PHE A 46 -17.81 15.15 10.28
N LEU A 47 -16.85 15.72 9.55
CA LEU A 47 -16.97 17.10 9.06
C LEU A 47 -17.99 17.19 7.91
N PRO A 48 -18.69 18.33 7.77
CA PRO A 48 -19.58 18.57 6.65
C PRO A 48 -18.85 18.44 5.31
N ASN A 49 -19.54 17.86 4.32
CA ASN A 49 -19.00 17.78 2.96
C ASN A 49 -18.84 19.17 2.35
N ILE A 50 -17.77 19.36 1.58
CA ILE A 50 -17.51 20.61 0.87
C ILE A 50 -18.31 20.58 -0.44
N PRO A 51 -19.20 21.55 -0.71
CA PRO A 51 -19.95 21.59 -1.96
C PRO A 51 -19.02 21.99 -3.13
N LEU A 52 -19.09 21.24 -4.22
CA LEU A 52 -18.40 21.50 -5.49
C LEU A 52 -19.44 21.91 -6.54
N GLY A 53 -20.15 23.02 -6.27
CA GLY A 53 -21.28 23.48 -7.07
C GLY A 53 -22.63 22.94 -6.58
N LYS A 54 -23.64 22.93 -7.46
CA LYS A 54 -25.04 22.68 -7.07
C LYS A 54 -25.41 21.22 -6.86
N LYS A 55 -24.71 20.29 -7.52
CA LYS A 55 -25.06 18.85 -7.54
C LYS A 55 -23.94 17.92 -7.07
N LEU A 56 -22.81 18.49 -6.65
CA LEU A 56 -21.62 17.72 -6.29
C LEU A 56 -21.11 18.20 -4.93
N SER A 57 -20.62 17.27 -4.12
CA SER A 57 -19.89 17.56 -2.89
C SER A 57 -18.80 16.54 -2.67
N ILE A 58 -17.79 16.89 -1.86
CA ILE A 58 -16.67 16.02 -1.54
C ILE A 58 -16.51 15.88 -0.02
N ASN A 59 -16.28 14.66 0.44
CA ASN A 59 -16.03 14.37 1.84
C ASN A 59 -14.55 14.61 2.20
N ILE A 60 -14.32 15.19 3.37
CA ILE A 60 -12.98 15.55 3.82
C ILE A 60 -12.19 14.30 4.21
N GLY A 61 -12.77 13.42 5.05
CA GLY A 61 -12.12 12.19 5.52
C GLY A 61 -12.03 11.09 4.47
N GLY A 62 -13.04 10.95 3.61
CA GLY A 62 -13.14 9.88 2.63
C GLY A 62 -12.47 10.16 1.28
N ALA A 63 -12.16 11.43 0.97
CA ALA A 63 -11.48 11.78 -0.29
C ALA A 63 -10.31 12.74 -0.09
N ILE A 64 -10.54 13.93 0.48
CA ILE A 64 -9.52 15.00 0.50
C ILE A 64 -8.27 14.57 1.26
N ILE A 65 -8.42 14.13 2.51
CA ILE A 65 -7.28 13.77 3.35
C ILE A 65 -6.53 12.54 2.80
N PRO A 66 -7.19 11.45 2.36
CA PRO A 66 -6.54 10.34 1.67
C PRO A 66 -5.75 10.77 0.42
N ILE A 67 -6.30 11.68 -0.40
CA ILE A 67 -5.60 12.22 -1.56
C ILE A 67 -4.34 12.98 -1.13
N ILE A 68 -4.43 13.84 -0.12
CA ILE A 68 -3.27 14.57 0.41
C ILE A 68 -2.20 13.62 0.93
N LEU A 69 -2.59 12.57 1.66
CA LEU A 69 -1.66 11.55 2.15
C LEU A 69 -0.92 10.84 1.00
N VAL A 70 -1.63 10.47 -0.05
CA VAL A 70 -1.02 9.84 -1.23
C VAL A 70 -0.06 10.80 -1.94
N ILE A 71 -0.45 12.07 -2.12
CA ILE A 71 0.43 13.09 -2.73
C ILE A 71 1.70 13.24 -1.90
N TYR A 72 1.58 13.31 -0.57
CA TYR A 72 2.72 13.37 0.34
C TYR A 72 3.69 12.19 0.13
N LEU A 73 3.17 10.96 0.03
CA LEU A 73 3.98 9.76 -0.19
C LEU A 73 4.63 9.73 -1.59
N MET A 74 3.90 10.21 -2.61
CA MET A 74 4.38 10.27 -3.99
C MET A 74 5.52 11.28 -4.14
N VAL A 75 5.42 12.45 -3.51
CA VAL A 75 6.48 13.47 -3.53
C VAL A 75 7.77 12.92 -2.91
N LYS A 76 7.65 12.18 -1.80
CA LYS A 76 8.76 11.59 -1.05
C LYS A 76 9.35 10.32 -1.68
N ALA A 77 8.86 9.88 -2.84
CA ALA A 77 9.35 8.67 -3.52
C ALA A 77 10.73 8.86 -4.16
N ASP A 78 11.55 7.81 -4.04
CA ASP A 78 12.99 7.84 -4.32
C ASP A 78 13.33 7.96 -5.80
N THR A 79 12.51 7.34 -6.65
CA THR A 79 12.81 7.24 -8.08
C THR A 79 11.59 7.58 -8.93
N GLY A 80 11.81 8.21 -10.08
CA GLY A 80 10.75 8.44 -11.07
C GLY A 80 10.07 7.14 -11.52
N LYS A 81 10.82 6.03 -11.57
CA LYS A 81 10.29 4.69 -11.90
C LYS A 81 9.24 4.22 -10.89
N GLU A 82 9.46 4.45 -9.60
CA GLU A 82 8.48 4.10 -8.56
C GLU A 82 7.23 4.98 -8.67
N LYS A 83 7.39 6.28 -8.91
CA LYS A 83 6.27 7.22 -9.09
C LYS A 83 5.38 6.81 -10.29
N ILE A 84 6.00 6.52 -11.42
CA ILE A 84 5.29 6.07 -12.64
C ILE A 84 4.56 4.75 -12.36
N ARG A 85 5.22 3.79 -11.71
CA ARG A 85 4.58 2.52 -11.33
C ARG A 85 3.36 2.73 -10.44
N ALA A 86 3.46 3.63 -9.45
CA ALA A 86 2.34 3.96 -8.58
C ALA A 86 1.17 4.61 -9.32
N ILE A 87 1.44 5.50 -10.29
CA ILE A 87 0.42 6.11 -11.14
C ILE A 87 -0.27 5.03 -12.00
N ILE A 88 0.51 4.19 -12.69
CA ILE A 88 -0.03 3.11 -13.53
C ILE A 88 -0.87 2.14 -12.69
N ALA A 89 -0.36 1.73 -11.52
CA ALA A 89 -1.08 0.86 -10.59
C ALA A 89 -2.39 1.49 -10.10
N SER A 90 -2.40 2.79 -9.83
CA SER A 90 -3.60 3.53 -9.42
C SER A 90 -4.65 3.55 -10.53
N ILE A 91 -4.25 3.83 -11.78
CA ILE A 91 -5.15 3.87 -12.94
C ILE A 91 -5.74 2.49 -13.23
N ILE A 92 -4.92 1.44 -13.21
CA ILE A 92 -5.41 0.07 -13.46
C ILE A 92 -6.33 -0.39 -12.32
N SER A 93 -5.97 -0.11 -11.06
CA SER A 93 -6.84 -0.42 -9.92
C SER A 93 -8.17 0.30 -10.04
N ALA A 94 -8.16 1.60 -10.39
CA ALA A 94 -9.38 2.38 -10.61
C ALA A 94 -10.25 1.80 -11.72
N GLY A 95 -9.67 1.41 -12.86
CA GLY A 95 -10.40 0.80 -13.97
C GLY A 95 -11.07 -0.52 -13.57
N ILE A 96 -10.38 -1.36 -12.80
CA ILE A 96 -10.94 -2.63 -12.31
C ILE A 96 -12.05 -2.38 -11.29
N ILE A 97 -11.83 -1.50 -10.32
CA ILE A 97 -12.85 -1.16 -9.31
C ILE A 97 -14.08 -0.54 -9.98
N PHE A 98 -13.89 0.40 -10.91
CA PHE A 98 -14.98 1.04 -11.66
C PHE A 98 -15.76 0.03 -12.51
N PHE A 99 -15.07 -0.90 -13.17
CA PHE A 99 -15.73 -1.98 -13.91
C PHE A 99 -16.58 -2.84 -12.96
N ILE A 100 -16.02 -3.26 -11.82
CA ILE A 100 -16.74 -4.04 -10.83
C ILE A 100 -17.95 -3.25 -10.28
N SER A 101 -17.78 -1.98 -9.92
CA SER A 101 -18.85 -1.15 -9.38
C SER A 101 -19.93 -0.80 -10.41
N THR A 102 -19.63 -0.89 -11.70
CA THR A 102 -20.63 -0.65 -12.77
C THR A 102 -21.43 -1.91 -13.06
N TYR A 103 -20.79 -3.08 -13.10
CA TYR A 103 -21.42 -4.33 -13.57
C TYR A 103 -21.87 -5.28 -12.46
N PHE A 104 -21.34 -5.17 -11.24
CA PHE A 104 -21.62 -6.07 -10.10
C PHE A 104 -22.47 -5.40 -9.00
N THR A 105 -23.38 -4.51 -9.39
CA THR A 105 -24.17 -3.66 -8.45
C THR A 105 -25.68 -3.87 -8.60
N GLY A 106 -26.11 -4.94 -9.30
CA GLY A 106 -27.52 -5.34 -9.33
C GLY A 106 -28.04 -5.71 -7.94
N GLU A 107 -29.35 -5.56 -7.71
CA GLU A 107 -30.01 -5.88 -6.42
C GLU A 107 -29.67 -7.30 -5.92
N GLU A 108 -29.45 -8.24 -6.83
CA GLU A 108 -29.00 -9.61 -6.57
C GLU A 108 -27.64 -9.71 -5.84
N TYR A 109 -26.73 -8.75 -6.03
CA TYR A 109 -25.42 -8.77 -5.38
C TYR A 109 -25.46 -8.18 -3.98
N SER A 110 -26.36 -7.24 -3.73
CA SER A 110 -26.58 -6.66 -2.39
C SER A 110 -27.20 -7.65 -1.40
N THR A 111 -27.87 -8.69 -1.91
CA THR A 111 -28.43 -9.76 -1.07
C THR A 111 -27.43 -10.88 -0.79
N ILE A 112 -26.48 -11.13 -1.70
CA ILE A 112 -25.39 -12.12 -1.51
C ILE A 112 -24.28 -11.56 -0.61
N PHE A 113 -23.96 -10.27 -0.75
CA PHE A 113 -22.89 -9.63 -0.01
C PHE A 113 -23.42 -8.49 0.86
N SER A 114 -23.24 -8.64 2.17
CA SER A 114 -23.78 -7.71 3.18
C SER A 114 -23.18 -6.30 3.10
N ASP A 115 -21.99 -6.13 2.54
CA ASP A 115 -21.35 -4.82 2.34
C ASP A 115 -20.52 -4.81 1.02
N PRO A 116 -21.03 -4.22 -0.06
CA PRO A 116 -20.30 -4.10 -1.33
C PRO A 116 -18.97 -3.35 -1.21
N PHE A 117 -18.85 -2.39 -0.27
CA PHE A 117 -17.63 -1.60 -0.10
C PHE A 117 -16.47 -2.41 0.49
N LEU A 118 -16.78 -3.45 1.27
CA LEU A 118 -15.78 -4.40 1.74
C LEU A 118 -15.12 -5.13 0.55
N ILE A 119 -15.91 -5.55 -0.44
CA ILE A 119 -15.41 -6.24 -1.64
C ILE A 119 -14.55 -5.28 -2.45
N TYR A 120 -15.03 -4.05 -2.68
CA TYR A 120 -14.27 -3.05 -3.42
C TYR A 120 -12.94 -2.75 -2.72
N GLY A 121 -12.94 -2.65 -1.38
CA GLY A 121 -11.73 -2.50 -0.58
C GLY A 121 -10.75 -3.66 -0.75
N ILE A 122 -11.23 -4.91 -0.60
CA ILE A 122 -10.40 -6.12 -0.73
C ILE A 122 -9.81 -6.25 -2.14
N VAL A 123 -10.65 -6.15 -3.17
CA VAL A 123 -10.22 -6.27 -4.57
C VAL A 123 -9.26 -5.13 -4.92
N GLY A 124 -9.60 -3.90 -4.55
CA GLY A 124 -8.74 -2.74 -4.77
C GLY A 124 -7.37 -2.92 -4.13
N GLY A 125 -7.31 -3.44 -2.89
CA GLY A 125 -6.07 -3.68 -2.18
C GLY A 125 -5.23 -4.79 -2.83
N LEU A 126 -5.87 -5.87 -3.28
CA LEU A 126 -5.21 -6.98 -3.98
C LEU A 126 -4.60 -6.53 -5.31
N VAL A 127 -5.38 -5.86 -6.15
CA VAL A 127 -4.93 -5.34 -7.45
C VAL A 127 -3.81 -4.32 -7.26
N ALA A 128 -3.98 -3.40 -6.31
CA ALA A 128 -2.97 -2.41 -5.98
C ALA A 128 -1.64 -3.02 -5.56
N TYR A 129 -1.66 -4.09 -4.76
CA TYR A 129 -0.47 -4.85 -4.42
C TYR A 129 0.16 -5.55 -5.64
N ILE A 130 -0.64 -6.27 -6.45
CA ILE A 130 -0.15 -7.03 -7.61
C ILE A 130 0.60 -6.13 -8.59
N ILE A 131 0.10 -4.92 -8.84
CA ILE A 131 0.67 -4.00 -9.81
C ILE A 131 1.73 -3.09 -9.16
N GLY A 132 1.46 -2.58 -7.96
CA GLY A 132 2.35 -1.66 -7.26
C GLY A 132 3.61 -2.31 -6.70
N ARG A 133 3.52 -3.57 -6.24
CA ARG A 133 4.56 -4.46 -5.68
C ARG A 133 5.32 -3.98 -4.44
N SER A 134 5.68 -2.70 -4.37
CA SER A 134 6.32 -2.06 -3.20
C SER A 134 5.25 -1.53 -2.25
N ARG A 135 5.53 -1.56 -0.93
CA ARG A 135 4.62 -1.10 0.15
C ARG A 135 3.98 0.25 -0.17
N ARG A 136 4.80 1.23 -0.55
CA ARG A 136 4.34 2.58 -0.90
C ARG A 136 3.49 2.62 -2.17
N SER A 137 3.99 2.09 -3.28
CA SER A 137 3.22 2.06 -4.54
C SER A 137 1.90 1.30 -4.39
N ALA A 138 1.87 0.23 -3.60
CA ALA A 138 0.67 -0.54 -3.30
C ALA A 138 -0.32 0.29 -2.49
N PHE A 139 0.13 0.97 -1.43
CA PHE A 139 -0.71 1.88 -0.65
C PHE A 139 -1.32 3.00 -1.51
N ILE A 140 -0.46 3.67 -2.30
CA ILE A 140 -0.86 4.76 -3.20
C ILE A 140 -1.93 4.25 -4.17
N ALA A 141 -1.70 3.10 -4.80
CA ALA A 141 -2.63 2.50 -5.74
C ALA A 141 -3.93 2.00 -5.09
N GLY A 142 -3.88 1.54 -3.84
CA GLY A 142 -5.06 1.11 -3.10
C GLY A 142 -5.99 2.29 -2.81
N ILE A 143 -5.44 3.40 -2.31
CA ILE A 143 -6.22 4.61 -2.05
C ILE A 143 -6.70 5.25 -3.35
N MET A 144 -5.78 5.54 -4.27
CA MET A 144 -6.13 6.25 -5.51
C MET A 144 -6.99 5.41 -6.44
N GLY A 145 -6.85 4.08 -6.43
CA GLY A 145 -7.72 3.20 -7.19
C GLY A 145 -9.19 3.43 -6.83
N ILE A 146 -9.51 3.42 -5.54
CA ILE A 146 -10.88 3.63 -5.05
C ILE A 146 -11.34 5.07 -5.33
N VAL A 147 -10.50 6.08 -5.02
CA VAL A 147 -10.85 7.49 -5.23
C VAL A 147 -11.09 7.82 -6.71
N LEU A 148 -10.25 7.33 -7.62
CA LEU A 148 -10.40 7.56 -9.06
C LEU A 148 -11.61 6.80 -9.62
N ALA A 149 -11.89 5.60 -9.12
CA ALA A 149 -13.11 4.87 -9.50
C ALA A 149 -14.37 5.61 -9.07
N ASP A 150 -14.38 6.19 -7.85
CA ASP A 150 -15.48 7.01 -7.35
C ASP A 150 -15.67 8.27 -8.21
N ILE A 151 -14.57 8.97 -8.57
CA ILE A 151 -14.62 10.10 -9.49
C ILE A 151 -15.19 9.69 -10.87
N ALA A 152 -14.76 8.54 -11.41
CA ALA A 152 -15.28 8.04 -12.68
C ALA A 152 -16.78 7.74 -12.61
N GLN A 153 -17.25 7.16 -11.50
CA GLN A 153 -18.67 6.92 -11.25
C GLN A 153 -19.46 8.23 -11.16
N VAL A 154 -18.92 9.24 -10.48
CA VAL A 154 -19.53 10.57 -10.42
C VAL A 154 -19.65 11.18 -11.83
N ILE A 155 -18.61 11.10 -12.65
CA ILE A 155 -18.63 11.60 -14.04
C ILE A 155 -19.72 10.89 -14.84
N LEU A 156 -19.80 9.55 -14.75
CA LEU A 156 -20.81 8.76 -15.44
C LEU A 156 -22.23 9.17 -15.03
N ASN A 157 -22.47 9.36 -13.73
CA ASN A 157 -23.77 9.78 -13.19
C ASN A 157 -24.15 11.20 -13.65
N ILE A 158 -23.18 12.11 -13.77
CA ILE A 158 -23.42 13.46 -14.31
C ILE A 158 -23.81 13.38 -15.78
N VAL A 159 -23.09 12.59 -16.59
CA VAL A 159 -23.38 12.40 -18.01
C VAL A 159 -24.78 11.78 -18.22
N ASN A 160 -25.17 10.84 -17.35
CA ASN A 160 -26.48 10.20 -17.38
C ASN A 160 -27.62 11.03 -16.76
N ASN A 161 -27.35 12.27 -16.33
CA ASN A 161 -28.32 13.15 -15.66
C ASN A 161 -29.03 12.50 -14.46
N THR A 162 -28.32 11.66 -13.70
CA THR A 162 -28.87 11.00 -12.52
C THR A 162 -29.37 12.05 -11.51
N PRO A 163 -30.62 11.98 -11.03
CA PRO A 163 -31.15 12.92 -10.06
C PRO A 163 -30.42 12.85 -8.71
N GLY A 164 -30.27 14.01 -8.05
CA GLY A 164 -29.73 14.11 -6.68
C GLY A 164 -28.35 14.76 -6.58
N VAL A 165 -27.91 14.97 -5.33
CA VAL A 165 -26.56 15.46 -5.02
C VAL A 165 -25.61 14.26 -4.91
N ILE A 166 -24.62 14.20 -5.78
CA ILE A 166 -23.60 13.14 -5.82
C ILE A 166 -22.47 13.52 -4.85
N LYS A 167 -21.94 12.54 -4.11
CA LYS A 167 -20.94 12.74 -3.06
C LYS A 167 -19.66 11.95 -3.38
N ILE A 168 -18.55 12.65 -3.61
CA ILE A 168 -17.21 12.03 -3.71
C ILE A 168 -16.71 11.70 -2.31
N GLY A 169 -16.16 10.50 -2.10
CA GLY A 169 -15.65 10.07 -0.80
C GLY A 169 -16.74 9.80 0.24
N GLY A 170 -18.02 9.73 -0.17
CA GLY A 170 -19.18 9.49 0.70
C GLY A 170 -19.61 8.02 0.77
N ALA A 171 -20.80 7.73 1.29
CA ALA A 171 -21.57 6.49 1.12
C ALA A 171 -20.86 5.13 1.33
N GLY A 172 -19.74 5.05 2.05
CA GLY A 172 -18.96 3.81 2.22
C GLY A 172 -17.62 3.79 1.47
N VAL A 173 -17.35 4.82 0.66
CA VAL A 173 -16.05 5.03 0.00
C VAL A 173 -14.92 5.12 1.02
N ILE A 174 -15.15 5.72 2.20
CA ILE A 174 -14.15 5.68 3.28
C ILE A 174 -13.78 4.24 3.69
N ASP A 175 -14.76 3.34 3.78
CA ASP A 175 -14.52 1.95 4.15
C ASP A 175 -13.67 1.29 3.06
N ALA A 176 -14.07 1.45 1.81
CA ALA A 176 -13.33 0.89 0.69
C ALA A 176 -11.90 1.48 0.56
N VAL A 177 -11.71 2.80 0.73
CA VAL A 177 -10.40 3.48 0.68
C VAL A 177 -9.49 2.97 1.79
N VAL A 178 -9.97 2.94 3.03
CA VAL A 178 -9.19 2.54 4.19
C VAL A 178 -8.83 1.06 4.13
N ILE A 179 -9.82 0.20 3.84
CA ILE A 179 -9.63 -1.25 3.69
C ILE A 179 -8.64 -1.53 2.55
N SER A 180 -8.81 -0.88 1.39
CA SER A 180 -7.93 -1.07 0.24
C SER A 180 -6.48 -0.68 0.54
N GLY A 181 -6.26 0.51 1.11
CA GLY A 181 -4.92 0.96 1.46
C GLY A 181 -4.23 0.01 2.45
N ILE A 182 -4.94 -0.41 3.49
CA ILE A 182 -4.40 -1.31 4.52
C ILE A 182 -4.08 -2.69 3.93
N ILE A 183 -5.02 -3.30 3.19
CA ILE A 183 -4.79 -4.60 2.55
C ILE A 183 -3.61 -4.54 1.59
N ALA A 184 -3.53 -3.49 0.76
CA ALA A 184 -2.43 -3.32 -0.19
C ALA A 184 -1.06 -3.29 0.53
N VAL A 185 -0.97 -2.58 1.65
CA VAL A 185 0.26 -2.48 2.45
C VAL A 185 0.60 -3.78 3.15
N LEU A 186 -0.39 -4.43 3.77
CA LEU A 186 -0.17 -5.69 4.47
C LEU A 186 0.30 -6.80 3.51
N LEU A 187 -0.30 -6.90 2.32
CA LEU A 187 0.15 -7.82 1.28
C LEU A 187 1.56 -7.50 0.80
N ALA A 188 1.86 -6.22 0.58
CA ALA A 188 3.19 -5.78 0.17
C ALA A 188 4.25 -6.04 1.24
N GLU A 189 3.91 -5.91 2.52
CA GLU A 189 4.82 -6.22 3.62
C GLU A 189 5.06 -7.71 3.73
N PHE A 190 4.00 -8.51 3.86
CA PHE A 190 4.11 -9.94 4.08
C PHE A 190 4.82 -10.65 2.92
N ILE A 191 4.41 -10.37 1.68
CA ILE A 191 4.98 -11.02 0.51
C ILE A 191 6.33 -10.40 0.14
N GLY A 192 6.50 -9.10 0.33
CA GLY A 192 7.78 -8.43 0.13
C GLY A 192 8.86 -8.97 1.08
N GLU A 193 8.53 -9.12 2.35
CA GLU A 193 9.42 -9.68 3.36
C GLU A 193 9.71 -11.18 3.10
N ALA A 194 8.68 -11.96 2.76
CA ALA A 194 8.87 -13.38 2.39
C ALA A 194 9.83 -13.52 1.19
N ARG A 195 9.67 -12.68 0.16
CA ARG A 195 10.56 -12.68 -1.00
C ARG A 195 11.99 -12.26 -0.65
N GLU A 196 12.15 -11.24 0.19
CA GLU A 196 13.46 -10.80 0.68
C GLU A 196 14.17 -11.93 1.46
N LYS A 197 13.43 -12.69 2.26
CA LYS A 197 13.95 -13.86 3.01
C LYS A 197 14.33 -15.01 2.08
N MET A 198 13.47 -15.36 1.12
CA MET A 198 13.71 -16.45 0.17
C MET A 198 14.88 -16.19 -0.80
N GLN A 199 15.12 -14.93 -1.16
CA GLN A 199 16.21 -14.54 -2.06
C GLN A 199 17.57 -14.43 -1.35
N GLY A 200 17.73 -15.11 -0.21
CA GLY A 200 19.00 -15.21 0.51
C GLY A 200 19.22 -14.06 1.48
N GLY A 201 18.17 -13.68 2.22
CA GLY A 201 18.25 -12.69 3.28
C GLY A 201 19.51 -12.91 4.12
N THR A 202 20.46 -11.96 4.02
CA THR A 202 21.79 -11.91 4.64
C THR A 202 23.05 -12.40 3.87
N SER A 203 23.08 -12.39 2.53
CA SER A 203 24.39 -12.39 1.81
C SER A 203 25.29 -11.16 2.10
N LYS A 204 24.79 -10.15 2.84
CA LYS A 204 25.58 -9.01 3.33
C LYS A 204 25.84 -9.00 4.85
N LYS A 205 25.44 -10.03 5.62
CA LYS A 205 25.66 -10.08 7.07
C LYS A 205 26.99 -10.72 7.47
N HIS A 206 27.69 -11.34 6.52
CA HIS A 206 29.01 -11.94 6.71
C HIS A 206 30.11 -11.07 6.13
N MET A 207 30.11 -9.77 6.45
CA MET A 207 31.26 -8.90 6.25
C MET A 207 31.94 -8.69 7.60
N ARG A 208 33.16 -9.22 7.76
CA ARG A 208 34.03 -8.85 8.89
C ARG A 208 34.78 -7.58 8.50
N PHE A 209 34.94 -6.69 9.47
CA PHE A 209 35.83 -5.54 9.32
C PHE A 209 37.24 -6.01 9.69
N GLU A 210 38.12 -6.08 8.71
CA GLU A 210 39.48 -6.57 8.89
C GLU A 210 40.43 -5.67 8.08
N ASN A 211 41.49 -5.18 8.71
CA ASN A 211 42.49 -4.30 8.10
C ASN A 211 41.91 -3.09 7.32
N SER A 212 40.91 -2.42 7.90
CA SER A 212 40.25 -1.21 7.34
C SER A 212 39.38 -1.44 6.10
N GLU A 213 39.09 -2.69 5.73
CA GLU A 213 38.20 -3.03 4.63
C GLU A 213 37.12 -4.04 5.07
N PHE A 214 35.95 -4.01 4.42
CA PHE A 214 34.88 -4.98 4.63
C PHE A 214 35.10 -6.20 3.73
N VAL A 215 35.43 -7.35 4.32
CA VAL A 215 35.76 -8.58 3.57
C VAL A 215 34.67 -9.64 3.73
N SER A 216 34.31 -10.31 2.64
CA SER A 216 33.29 -11.36 2.61
C SER A 216 33.82 -12.68 3.22
N SER A 217 33.08 -13.22 4.18
CA SER A 217 33.49 -14.43 4.93
C SER A 217 33.45 -15.72 4.11
N LEU A 218 32.82 -15.73 2.93
CA LEU A 218 32.62 -16.94 2.11
C LEU A 218 33.82 -17.27 1.19
N GLY A 219 34.88 -16.47 1.21
CA GLY A 219 36.01 -16.61 0.28
C GLY A 219 37.13 -17.55 0.72
N ASN A 220 37.20 -17.96 2.00
CA ASN A 220 38.42 -18.58 2.55
C ASN A 220 38.40 -20.12 2.68
N ASP A 221 37.23 -20.77 2.77
CA ASP A 221 37.17 -22.23 2.97
C ASP A 221 37.72 -23.05 1.78
N LYS A 222 37.81 -22.44 0.59
CA LYS A 222 38.40 -23.07 -0.60
C LYS A 222 39.91 -22.89 -0.72
N LYS A 223 40.52 -21.95 0.01
CA LYS A 223 41.97 -21.73 -0.04
C LYS A 223 42.71 -22.54 1.02
N GLU A 224 42.18 -22.69 2.23
CA GLU A 224 42.81 -23.53 3.26
C GLU A 224 42.85 -25.01 2.85
N ASN A 225 41.77 -25.54 2.29
CA ASN A 225 41.74 -26.94 1.79
C ASN A 225 42.67 -27.22 0.59
N LYS A 226 43.17 -26.20 -0.11
CA LYS A 226 44.18 -26.36 -1.18
C LYS A 226 45.61 -26.27 -0.66
N ILE A 227 45.83 -25.54 0.43
CA ILE A 227 47.17 -25.40 1.02
C ILE A 227 47.52 -26.67 1.81
N ASP A 228 46.56 -27.28 2.50
CA ASP A 228 46.82 -28.53 3.25
C ASP A 228 47.00 -29.74 2.32
N LYS A 229 46.25 -29.84 1.22
CA LYS A 229 46.44 -30.92 0.24
C LYS A 229 47.80 -30.87 -0.47
N ASN A 230 48.30 -29.67 -0.78
CA ASN A 230 49.61 -29.53 -1.41
C ASN A 230 50.77 -29.78 -0.44
N LYS A 231 50.55 -29.75 0.88
CA LYS A 231 51.58 -30.12 1.86
C LYS A 231 51.65 -31.61 2.13
N GLU A 232 50.52 -32.34 2.04
CA GLU A 232 50.51 -33.80 2.19
C GLU A 232 51.06 -34.55 0.96
N GLU A 233 51.03 -33.93 -0.24
CA GLU A 233 51.64 -34.52 -1.45
C GLU A 233 53.16 -34.32 -1.53
N ASP A 234 53.73 -33.29 -0.90
CA ASP A 234 55.19 -33.02 -0.92
C ASP A 234 55.98 -33.85 0.12
N ASP A 235 55.32 -34.42 1.15
CA ASP A 235 55.98 -35.21 2.20
C ASP A 235 56.02 -36.73 1.93
N ASN A 236 55.49 -37.19 0.78
CA ASN A 236 55.44 -38.62 0.41
C ASN A 236 56.46 -39.06 -0.67
N ASP A 237 57.33 -38.16 -1.13
CA ASP A 237 58.34 -38.43 -2.18
C ASP A 237 59.81 -38.28 -1.67
N VAL A 238 60.11 -38.76 -0.46
CA VAL A 238 61.50 -39.00 0.01
C VAL A 238 61.64 -40.33 0.74
#